data_AF-A0A1W2CVY2-F1
#
_entry.id   AF-A0A1W2CVY2-F1
#
_cell.length_a   1.000
_cell.length_b   1.000
_cell.length_c   1.000
_cell.angle_alpha   90.00
_cell.angle_beta   90.00
_cell.angle_gamma   90.00
#
_symmetry.space_group_name_H-M   'P 1'
#
loop_
_entity.id
_entity.type
_entity.pdbx_description
1 polymer ?
#
loop_
_entity_poly.entity_id
_entity_poly.type
_entity_poly.pdbx_seq_one_letter_code
_entity_poly.pdbx_strand_id
1 'polypeptide(L)'
;MIPQGDDGATLELTVTEVTKGASADLSQLKDADKYKGYTPVYVQYTMTGTDSSADLGGDVLDDVDVITSDGRKASTLVIIGTSPFAKCDRNSVPDDFGPGDTETTCDVAMVQGGQEVSGAQYSPYDGDYADDGAIVWTK
;
A
#
# COMPACT_ATOMS: atom_id res chain seq x y z
N MET A 1 4.47 15.36 0.40
CA MET A 1 3.93 15.11 -0.95
C MET A 1 4.79 14.03 -1.58
N ILE A 2 4.17 13.03 -2.18
CA ILE A 2 4.82 11.96 -2.93
C ILE A 2 4.36 12.03 -4.39
N PRO A 3 5.25 11.81 -5.37
CA PRO A 3 4.85 11.67 -6.77
C PRO A 3 4.06 10.40 -6.97
N GLN A 4 3.05 10.43 -7.83
CA GLN A 4 2.23 9.30 -8.25
C GLN A 4 1.88 9.44 -9.73
N GLY A 5 1.54 8.31 -10.37
CA GLY A 5 1.28 8.25 -11.80
C GLY A 5 2.50 8.58 -12.67
N ASP A 6 2.28 8.61 -13.98
CA ASP A 6 3.35 8.82 -14.97
C ASP A 6 3.68 10.32 -15.20
N ASP A 7 2.76 11.22 -14.83
CA ASP A 7 2.86 12.66 -15.14
C ASP A 7 3.51 13.50 -14.02
N GLY A 8 3.93 12.85 -12.92
CA GLY A 8 4.59 13.52 -11.79
C GLY A 8 3.65 14.37 -10.91
N ALA A 9 2.34 14.16 -11.04
CA ALA A 9 1.36 14.68 -10.10
C ALA A 9 1.61 14.11 -8.70
N THR A 10 1.14 14.82 -7.67
CA THR A 10 1.48 14.47 -6.28
C THR A 10 0.26 14.40 -5.38
N LEU A 11 0.39 13.60 -4.32
CA LEU A 11 -0.53 13.60 -3.19
C LEU A 11 0.24 13.58 -1.86
N GLU A 12 -0.41 13.92 -0.76
CA GLU A 12 0.12 13.64 0.57
C GLU A 12 -0.36 12.26 1.02
N LEU A 13 0.55 11.47 1.59
CA LEU A 13 0.24 10.13 2.08
C LEU A 13 0.67 9.99 3.54
N THR A 14 -0.21 9.44 4.36
CA THR A 14 0.09 9.13 5.77
C THR A 14 -0.40 7.73 6.12
N VAL A 15 0.52 6.84 6.49
CA VAL A 15 0.16 5.53 7.04
C VAL A 15 -0.50 5.71 8.41
N THR A 16 -1.71 5.17 8.55
CA THR A 16 -2.53 5.29 9.76
C THR A 16 -2.51 4.01 10.59
N GLU A 17 -2.40 2.85 9.95
CA GLU A 17 -2.39 1.56 10.66
C GLU A 17 -1.65 0.48 9.87
N VAL A 18 -0.87 -0.35 10.56
CA VAL A 18 -0.28 -1.58 10.00
C VAL A 18 -0.74 -2.79 10.82
N THR A 19 -1.63 -3.59 10.24
CA THR A 19 -2.35 -4.64 10.96
C THR A 19 -2.21 -6.00 10.29
N LYS A 20 -1.80 -6.99 11.09
CA LYS A 20 -1.70 -8.38 10.67
C LYS A 20 -3.11 -8.99 10.55
N GLY A 21 -3.39 -9.59 9.40
CA GLY A 21 -4.59 -10.36 9.13
C GLY A 21 -4.53 -11.78 9.69
N ALA A 22 -5.58 -12.54 9.38
CA ALA A 22 -5.55 -13.98 9.59
C ALA A 22 -5.01 -14.66 8.32
N SER A 23 -4.18 -15.70 8.46
CA SER A 23 -3.75 -16.49 7.29
C SER A 23 -4.91 -17.08 6.49
N ALA A 24 -6.08 -17.28 7.14
CA ALA A 24 -7.30 -17.71 6.46
C ALA A 24 -7.87 -16.67 5.49
N ASP A 25 -7.55 -15.38 5.65
CA ASP A 25 -8.04 -14.32 4.75
C ASP A 25 -7.59 -14.60 3.31
N LEU A 26 -6.37 -15.13 3.13
CA LEU A 26 -5.77 -15.47 1.83
C LEU A 26 -6.49 -16.61 1.11
N SER A 27 -7.37 -17.36 1.80
CA SER A 27 -8.18 -18.42 1.18
C SER A 27 -9.22 -17.89 0.18
N GLN A 28 -9.50 -16.58 0.21
CA GLN A 28 -10.40 -15.91 -0.71
C GLN A 28 -9.76 -15.65 -2.08
N LEU A 29 -8.43 -15.74 -2.17
CA LEU A 29 -7.71 -15.54 -3.42
C LEU A 29 -7.84 -16.75 -4.35
N LYS A 30 -7.83 -16.47 -5.66
CA LYS A 30 -7.60 -17.51 -6.66
C LYS A 30 -6.23 -18.15 -6.42
N ASP A 31 -6.16 -19.47 -6.56
CA ASP A 31 -4.96 -20.27 -6.28
C ASP A 31 -4.43 -20.14 -4.83
N ALA A 32 -5.34 -20.08 -3.85
CA ALA A 32 -5.04 -19.93 -2.41
C ALA A 32 -3.87 -20.80 -1.88
N ASP A 33 -3.68 -22.00 -2.45
CA ASP A 33 -2.58 -22.89 -2.11
C ASP A 33 -1.18 -22.28 -2.28
N LYS A 34 -1.00 -21.33 -3.20
CA LYS A 34 0.27 -20.59 -3.41
C LYS A 34 0.66 -19.74 -2.20
N TYR A 35 -0.33 -19.35 -1.40
CA TYR A 35 -0.15 -18.43 -0.28
C TYR A 35 -0.11 -19.16 1.07
N LYS A 36 -0.04 -20.50 1.06
CA LYS A 36 0.19 -21.29 2.28
C LYS A 36 1.48 -20.86 2.96
N GLY A 37 1.41 -20.65 4.27
CA GLY A 37 2.55 -20.21 5.07
C GLY A 37 2.76 -18.70 5.11
N TYR A 38 1.93 -17.91 4.42
CA TYR A 38 1.90 -16.46 4.55
C TYR A 38 0.79 -15.99 5.50
N THR A 39 0.97 -14.80 6.03
CA THR A 39 -0.08 -14.02 6.70
C THR A 39 -0.19 -12.69 5.99
N PRO A 40 -1.41 -12.24 5.61
CA PRO A 40 -1.57 -10.93 5.02
C PRO A 40 -1.34 -9.85 6.08
N VAL A 41 -0.77 -8.73 5.66
CA VAL A 41 -0.61 -7.53 6.47
C VAL A 41 -1.23 -6.39 5.69
N TYR A 42 -2.16 -5.69 6.32
CA TYR A 42 -2.89 -4.57 5.74
C TYR A 42 -2.22 -3.28 6.22
N VAL A 43 -1.81 -2.44 5.28
CA VAL A 43 -1.33 -1.07 5.54
C VAL A 43 -2.45 -0.14 5.15
N GLN A 44 -3.08 0.50 6.14
CA GLN A 44 -4.07 1.55 5.90
C GLN A 44 -3.37 2.90 5.88
N TYR A 45 -3.81 3.76 4.98
CA TYR A 45 -3.28 5.10 4.86
C TYR A 45 -4.35 6.09 4.37
N THR A 46 -4.13 7.35 4.68
CA THR A 46 -4.94 8.46 4.17
C THR A 46 -4.15 9.20 3.09
N MET A 47 -4.82 9.43 1.97
CA MET A 47 -4.38 10.30 0.87
C MET A 47 -5.03 11.67 1.01
N THR A 48 -4.27 12.74 0.77
CA THR A 48 -4.81 14.10 0.62
C THR A 48 -4.35 14.69 -0.72
N GLY A 49 -5.29 15.20 -1.51
CA GLY A 49 -5.00 15.75 -2.84
C GLY A 49 -4.23 17.06 -2.80
N THR A 50 -3.21 17.19 -3.64
CA THR A 50 -2.52 18.46 -3.90
C THR A 50 -3.15 19.21 -5.08
N ASP A 51 -2.63 20.38 -5.43
CA ASP A 51 -3.07 21.15 -6.60
C ASP A 51 -3.01 20.36 -7.93
N SER A 52 -2.17 19.31 -8.00
CA SER A 52 -1.99 18.46 -9.18
C SER A 52 -2.75 17.13 -9.13
N SER A 53 -3.45 16.80 -8.03
CA SER A 53 -3.96 15.44 -7.82
C SER A 53 -5.14 15.05 -8.71
N ALA A 54 -5.74 15.98 -9.44
CA ALA A 54 -6.78 15.69 -10.40
C ALA A 54 -6.32 14.79 -11.56
N ASP A 55 -5.01 14.73 -11.81
CA ASP A 55 -4.43 13.88 -12.85
C ASP A 55 -4.22 12.42 -12.37
N LEU A 56 -4.43 12.13 -11.07
CA LEU A 56 -4.20 10.82 -10.46
C LEU A 56 -5.43 9.90 -10.43
N GLY A 57 -6.57 10.35 -10.97
CA GLY A 57 -7.82 9.59 -10.90
C GLY A 57 -7.69 8.18 -11.48
N GLY A 58 -7.90 7.16 -10.64
CA GLY A 58 -7.80 5.74 -11.02
C GLY A 58 -6.40 5.13 -10.87
N ASP A 59 -5.37 5.93 -10.55
CA ASP A 59 -4.02 5.40 -10.34
C ASP A 59 -3.96 4.46 -9.15
N VAL A 60 -3.21 3.38 -9.29
CA VAL A 60 -2.93 2.42 -8.20
C VAL A 60 -1.73 2.90 -7.41
N LEU A 61 -1.83 2.89 -6.10
CA LEU A 61 -0.69 3.12 -5.22
C LEU A 61 0.03 1.78 -4.99
N ASP A 62 1.13 1.52 -5.69
CA ASP A 62 1.87 0.26 -5.60
C ASP A 62 3.23 0.36 -4.88
N ASP A 63 3.62 1.57 -4.48
CA ASP A 63 4.92 1.86 -3.84
C ASP A 63 4.86 1.91 -2.30
N VAL A 64 3.71 1.58 -1.69
CA VAL A 64 3.55 1.49 -0.22
C VAL A 64 3.79 0.05 0.23
N ASP A 65 4.99 -0.21 0.75
CA ASP A 65 5.45 -1.55 1.13
C ASP A 65 5.41 -1.75 2.64
N VAL A 66 5.02 -2.95 3.09
CA VAL A 66 5.27 -3.40 4.47
C VAL A 66 6.76 -3.67 4.67
N ILE A 67 7.32 -3.25 5.81
CA ILE A 67 8.69 -3.59 6.20
C ILE A 67 8.71 -4.60 7.35
N THR A 68 9.52 -5.65 7.19
CA THR A 68 9.78 -6.63 8.26
C THR A 68 10.81 -6.09 9.25
N SER A 69 10.86 -6.64 10.47
CA SER A 69 11.76 -6.16 11.54
C SER A 69 13.26 -6.26 11.23
N ASP A 70 13.64 -6.95 10.16
CA ASP A 70 15.01 -6.99 9.61
C ASP A 70 15.27 -5.92 8.53
N GLY A 71 14.31 -5.00 8.32
CA GLY A 71 14.41 -3.88 7.38
C GLY A 71 14.09 -4.21 5.92
N ARG A 72 13.61 -5.42 5.62
CA ARG A 72 13.29 -5.82 4.25
C ARG A 72 11.84 -5.51 3.88
N LYS A 73 11.62 -5.16 2.61
CA LYS A 73 10.27 -5.10 2.02
C LYS A 73 9.64 -6.49 2.04
N ALA A 74 8.40 -6.59 2.50
CA ALA A 74 7.58 -7.76 2.31
C ALA A 74 7.06 -7.81 0.87
N SER A 75 6.63 -8.99 0.40
CA SER A 75 6.07 -9.10 -0.95
C SER A 75 4.67 -8.49 -0.98
N THR A 76 4.49 -7.41 -1.73
CA THR A 76 3.17 -6.79 -1.96
C THR A 76 2.28 -7.72 -2.77
N LEU A 77 1.02 -7.85 -2.36
CA LEU A 77 -0.01 -8.59 -3.06
C LEU A 77 -0.74 -7.62 -3.98
N VAL A 78 -0.42 -7.65 -5.27
CA VAL A 78 -1.12 -6.84 -6.27
C VAL A 78 -2.51 -7.41 -6.49
N ILE A 79 -3.53 -6.60 -6.21
CA ILE A 79 -4.94 -6.94 -6.40
C ILE A 79 -5.47 -6.10 -7.55
N ILE A 80 -5.81 -6.74 -8.67
CA ILE A 80 -6.38 -6.06 -9.83
C ILE A 80 -7.92 -6.15 -9.73
N GLY A 81 -8.58 -5.00 -9.65
CA GLY A 81 -10.04 -4.88 -9.50
C GLY A 81 -10.48 -4.82 -8.03
N THR A 82 -11.70 -5.27 -7.73
CA THR A 82 -12.23 -5.26 -6.35
C THR A 82 -11.49 -6.29 -5.50
N SER A 83 -10.95 -5.82 -4.38
CA SER A 83 -10.28 -6.72 -3.45
C SER A 83 -11.25 -7.62 -2.69
N PRO A 84 -10.92 -8.91 -2.49
CA PRO A 84 -11.71 -9.81 -1.67
C PRO A 84 -11.55 -9.53 -0.17
N PHE A 85 -10.59 -8.68 0.23
CA PHE A 85 -10.35 -8.37 1.62
C PHE A 85 -11.21 -7.19 2.06
N ALA A 86 -12.20 -7.42 2.92
CA ALA A 86 -13.05 -6.32 3.43
C ALA A 86 -12.26 -5.22 4.17
N LYS A 87 -11.09 -5.55 4.73
CA LYS A 87 -10.18 -4.59 5.38
C LYS A 87 -9.42 -3.71 4.38
N CYS A 88 -9.44 -4.10 3.11
CA CYS A 88 -8.76 -3.39 2.07
C CYS A 88 -9.45 -3.64 0.74
N ASP A 89 -10.51 -2.89 0.45
CA ASP A 89 -11.42 -3.15 -0.68
C ASP A 89 -10.95 -2.52 -2.01
N ARG A 90 -10.07 -1.52 -1.92
CA ARG A 90 -9.41 -0.82 -3.03
C ARG A 90 -8.01 -0.37 -2.61
N ASN A 91 -7.14 -0.12 -3.59
CA ASN A 91 -5.83 0.52 -3.42
C ASN A 91 -5.55 1.61 -4.48
N SER A 92 -6.60 2.11 -5.12
CA SER A 92 -6.51 3.13 -6.16
C SER A 92 -7.06 4.47 -5.68
N VAL A 93 -6.54 5.54 -6.27
CA VAL A 93 -7.05 6.90 -6.14
C VAL A 93 -8.46 6.95 -6.78
N PRO A 94 -9.47 7.57 -6.13
CA PRO A 94 -10.80 7.74 -6.73
C PRO A 94 -10.75 8.50 -8.07
N ASP A 95 -11.61 8.14 -9.02
CA ASP A 95 -11.64 8.76 -10.37
C ASP A 95 -11.86 10.28 -10.34
N ASP A 96 -12.59 10.80 -9.35
CA ASP A 96 -12.93 12.21 -9.19
C ASP A 96 -12.08 12.93 -8.12
N PHE A 97 -10.98 12.31 -7.67
CA PHE A 97 -10.10 12.86 -6.63
C PHE A 97 -9.42 14.15 -7.09
N GLY A 98 -9.46 15.19 -6.25
CA GLY A 98 -8.89 16.49 -6.57
C GLY A 98 -8.24 17.21 -5.38
N PRO A 99 -7.85 18.47 -5.57
CA PRO A 99 -7.13 19.23 -4.54
C PRO A 99 -7.92 19.37 -3.24
N GLY A 100 -7.30 18.98 -2.12
CA GLY A 100 -7.90 19.03 -0.78
C GLY A 100 -8.84 17.87 -0.45
N ASP A 101 -9.16 16.99 -1.41
CA ASP A 101 -9.91 15.78 -1.13
C ASP A 101 -9.09 14.83 -0.26
N THR A 102 -9.79 14.05 0.56
CA THR A 102 -9.17 13.05 1.43
C THR A 102 -9.82 11.70 1.23
N GLU A 103 -9.02 10.65 1.07
CA GLU A 103 -9.52 9.29 0.96
C GLU A 103 -8.69 8.35 1.85
N THR A 104 -9.35 7.40 2.50
CA THR A 104 -8.65 6.33 3.23
C THR A 104 -8.71 5.05 2.42
N THR A 105 -7.53 4.49 2.15
CA THR A 105 -7.37 3.25 1.40
C THR A 105 -6.19 2.48 1.98
N CYS A 106 -5.65 1.51 1.26
CA CYS A 106 -4.74 0.52 1.82
C CYS A 106 -4.01 -0.30 0.77
N ASP A 107 -2.97 -0.97 1.22
CA ASP A 107 -2.31 -2.06 0.51
C ASP A 107 -2.22 -3.32 1.35
N VAL A 108 -2.04 -4.45 0.65
CA VAL A 108 -1.91 -5.77 1.27
C VAL A 108 -0.53 -6.33 0.94
N ALA A 109 0.25 -6.68 1.95
CA ALA A 109 1.49 -7.42 1.79
C ALA A 109 1.35 -8.86 2.32
N MET A 110 2.18 -9.76 1.80
CA MET A 110 2.31 -11.14 2.25
C MET A 110 3.59 -11.30 3.05
N VAL A 111 3.44 -11.60 4.33
CA VAL A 111 4.56 -11.82 5.25
C VAL A 111 4.65 -13.30 5.59
N GLN A 112 5.84 -13.90 5.51
CA GLN A 112 6.00 -15.31 5.83
C GLN A 112 5.70 -15.55 7.32
N GLY A 113 5.05 -16.66 7.63
CA GLY A 113 4.69 -17.05 8.99
C GLY A 113 5.91 -17.02 9.92
N GLY A 114 5.79 -16.28 11.02
CA GLY A 114 6.85 -16.09 12.00
C GLY A 114 7.73 -14.86 11.78
N GLN A 115 7.65 -14.18 10.64
CA GLN A 115 8.29 -12.87 10.48
C GLN A 115 7.49 -11.78 11.22
N GLU A 116 8.22 -10.90 11.87
CA GLU A 116 7.69 -9.69 12.51
C GLU A 116 7.71 -8.51 11.55
N VAL A 117 6.78 -7.58 11.75
CA VAL A 117 6.59 -6.36 10.97
C VAL A 117 6.96 -5.16 11.83
N SER A 118 7.77 -4.26 11.29
CA SER A 118 8.19 -3.03 11.97
C SER A 118 7.46 -1.79 11.49
N GLY A 119 6.74 -1.86 10.36
CA GLY A 119 6.02 -0.70 9.82
C GLY A 119 5.70 -0.82 8.33
N ALA A 120 5.66 0.33 7.66
CA ALA A 120 5.53 0.46 6.22
C ALA A 120 6.48 1.54 5.68
N GLN A 121 6.70 1.55 4.38
CA GLN A 121 7.47 2.58 3.69
C GLN A 121 6.82 2.98 2.38
N TYR A 122 7.13 4.19 1.91
CA TYR A 122 6.90 4.61 0.54
C TYR A 122 8.26 4.71 -0.14
N SER A 123 8.45 3.94 -1.21
CA SER A 123 9.73 3.83 -1.89
C SER A 123 9.55 3.38 -3.34
N PRO A 124 9.38 4.36 -4.26
CA PRO A 124 9.29 4.09 -5.68
C PRO A 124 10.58 3.49 -6.23
N TYR A 125 10.49 2.91 -7.42
CA TYR A 125 11.64 2.31 -8.11
C TYR A 125 12.76 3.33 -8.37
N ASP A 126 12.41 4.58 -8.68
CA ASP A 126 13.36 5.67 -8.92
C ASP A 126 12.89 7.00 -8.30
N GLY A 127 13.73 8.03 -8.43
CA GLY A 127 13.47 9.37 -7.88
C GLY A 127 13.96 9.57 -6.44
N ASP A 128 13.59 10.73 -5.87
CA ASP A 128 14.13 11.20 -4.59
C ASP A 128 13.73 10.33 -3.39
N TYR A 129 12.69 9.51 -3.54
CA TYR A 129 12.18 8.61 -2.50
C TYR A 129 12.60 7.15 -2.68
N ALA A 130 13.40 6.84 -3.71
CA ALA A 130 13.97 5.51 -3.89
C ALA A 130 15.08 5.22 -2.88
N ASP A 131 15.28 3.93 -2.57
CA ASP A 131 16.33 3.43 -1.67
C ASP A 131 16.42 4.21 -0.33
N ASP A 132 17.55 4.89 -0.08
CA ASP A 132 17.82 5.65 1.14
C ASP A 132 16.92 6.88 1.31
N GLY A 133 16.20 7.28 0.26
CA GLY A 133 15.22 8.37 0.28
C GLY A 133 13.83 7.96 0.76
N ALA A 134 13.62 6.66 1.03
CA ALA A 134 12.31 6.13 1.41
C ALA A 134 11.71 6.84 2.62
N ILE A 135 10.40 7.11 2.55
CA ILE A 135 9.64 7.56 3.71
C ILE A 135 9.28 6.33 4.52
N VAL A 136 9.67 6.27 5.79
CA VAL A 136 9.42 5.11 6.66
C VAL A 136 8.49 5.49 7.80
N TRP A 137 7.42 4.71 7.96
CA TRP A 137 6.49 4.78 9.10
C TRP A 137 6.69 3.56 9.98
N THR A 138 7.14 3.76 11.21
CA THR A 138 7.29 2.68 12.20
C THR A 138 6.01 2.51 13.01
N LYS A 139 5.70 1.25 13.35
CA LYS A 139 4.56 0.88 14.19
C LYS A 139 4.71 1.29 15.66
#